data_AF-A0AAP5N4U7-F1
#
_entry.id   AF-A0AAP5N4U7-F1
#
_cell.length_a   1.000
_cell.length_b   1.000
_cell.length_c   1.000
_cell.angle_alpha   90.00
_cell.angle_beta   90.00
_cell.angle_gamma   90.00
#
_symmetry.space_group_name_H-M   'P 1'
#
loop_
_entity.id
_entity.type
_entity.pdbx_description
1 polymer ?
#
loop_
_entity_poly.entity_id
_entity_poly.type
_entity_poly.pdbx_seq_one_letter_code
_entity_poly.pdbx_strand_id
1 'polypeptide(L)'
;MNVYKINNLYIAAKDADSALGCYIDETDGMSDIFLGKMKEGDEYQVTISIKRLTSQEISTKTVECCWYGCEECEDKDDHIYYSYQELIDQAKEFPRMLAKEE
;
A
#
# COMPACT_ATOMS: atom_id res chain seq x y z
N MET A 1 -5.86 10.30 -9.56
CA MET A 1 -4.78 9.42 -9.05
C MET A 1 -5.19 7.97 -9.28
N ASN A 2 -4.25 7.03 -9.46
CA ASN A 2 -4.58 5.60 -9.49
C ASN A 2 -4.29 4.97 -8.14
N VAL A 3 -4.90 3.82 -7.86
CA VAL A 3 -4.57 2.99 -6.70
C VAL A 3 -4.09 1.64 -7.19
N TYR A 4 -2.97 1.18 -6.65
CA TYR A 4 -2.35 -0.10 -6.96
C TYR A 4 -2.33 -0.96 -5.70
N LYS A 5 -2.81 -2.21 -5.82
CA LYS A 5 -2.57 -3.24 -4.81
C LYS A 5 -1.27 -3.95 -5.15
N ILE A 6 -0.31 -3.93 -4.23
CA ILE A 6 0.97 -4.64 -4.33
C ILE A 6 1.12 -5.47 -3.07
N ASN A 7 1.03 -6.79 -3.21
CA ASN A 7 0.86 -7.71 -2.08
C ASN A 7 -0.28 -7.25 -1.16
N ASN A 8 0.02 -6.88 0.08
CA ASN A 8 -0.95 -6.37 1.03
C ASN A 8 -1.06 -4.84 1.06
N LEU A 9 -0.22 -4.08 0.34
CA LEU A 9 -0.29 -2.61 0.33
C LEU A 9 -1.21 -2.07 -0.76
N TYR A 10 -1.93 -0.99 -0.43
CA TYR A 10 -2.70 -0.18 -1.36
C TYR A 10 -2.05 1.19 -1.49
N ILE A 11 -1.56 1.50 -2.68
CA ILE A 11 -0.68 2.66 -2.93
C ILE A 11 -1.31 3.56 -3.97
N ALA A 12 -1.46 4.84 -3.63
CA ALA A 12 -1.86 5.87 -4.59
C ALA A 12 -0.65 6.37 -5.37
N ALA A 13 -0.70 6.26 -6.69
CA ALA A 13 0.38 6.68 -7.58
C ALA A 13 -0.11 7.05 -8.99
N LYS A 14 0.71 7.80 -9.73
CA LYS A 14 0.42 8.17 -11.12
C LYS A 14 0.50 6.98 -12.07
N ASP A 15 1.45 6.07 -11.83
CA ASP A 15 1.76 4.90 -12.64
C ASP A 15 2.26 3.73 -11.76
N ALA A 16 2.39 2.55 -12.36
CA ALA A 16 2.78 1.33 -11.64
C ALA A 16 4.23 1.38 -11.14
N ASP A 17 5.13 2.04 -11.86
CA ASP A 17 6.53 2.19 -11.47
C ASP A 17 6.66 3.02 -10.19
N SER A 18 5.95 4.15 -10.12
CA SER A 18 5.89 4.98 -8.91
C SER A 18 5.27 4.23 -7.73
N ALA A 19 4.27 3.38 -7.99
CA ALA A 19 3.67 2.55 -6.94
C ALA A 19 4.64 1.49 -6.41
N LEU A 20 5.41 0.84 -7.31
CA LEU A 20 6.42 -0.14 -6.93
C LEU A 20 7.57 0.50 -6.14
N GLY A 21 8.02 1.70 -6.53
CA GLY A 21 9.03 2.44 -5.78
C GLY A 21 8.57 2.69 -4.33
N CYS A 22 7.36 3.21 -4.17
CA CYS A 22 6.77 3.41 -2.83
C CYS A 22 6.63 2.09 -2.07
N TYR A 23 6.20 1.00 -2.71
CA TYR A 23 6.13 -0.32 -2.06
C TYR A 23 7.50 -0.78 -1.53
N ILE A 24 8.56 -0.60 -2.31
CA ILE A 24 9.91 -0.98 -1.92
C ILE A 24 10.38 -0.14 -0.72
N ASP A 25 10.13 1.17 -0.73
CA ASP A 25 10.48 2.06 0.37
C ASP A 25 9.74 1.70 1.67
N GLU A 26 8.44 1.42 1.59
CA GLU A 26 7.59 1.00 2.72
C GLU A 26 7.95 -0.40 3.25
N THR A 27 8.64 -1.21 2.45
CA THR A 27 9.11 -2.56 2.83
C THR A 27 10.62 -2.60 3.08
N ASP A 28 11.20 -1.45 3.47
CA ASP A 28 12.61 -1.27 3.83
C ASP A 28 13.60 -1.77 2.74
N GLY A 29 13.29 -1.48 1.47
CA GLY A 29 14.23 -1.72 0.39
C GLY A 29 14.49 -3.19 0.07
N MET A 30 13.51 -4.07 0.32
CA MET A 30 13.65 -5.54 0.24
C MET A 30 14.57 -6.16 1.31
N SER A 31 14.94 -5.42 2.36
CA SER A 31 15.79 -5.94 3.44
C SER A 31 15.18 -7.19 4.11
N ASP A 32 13.85 -7.27 4.16
CA ASP A 32 13.09 -8.40 4.70
C ASP A 32 12.82 -9.53 3.68
N ILE A 33 13.29 -9.41 2.43
CA ILE A 33 13.42 -10.59 1.55
C ILE A 33 14.64 -11.37 2.02
N PHE A 34 14.58 -11.92 3.24
CA PHE A 34 15.55 -12.84 3.79
C PHE A 34 15.50 -14.13 2.98
N LEU A 35 16.18 -14.12 1.83
CA LEU A 35 16.68 -15.31 1.18
C LEU A 35 17.62 -15.92 2.23
N GLY A 36 17.22 -17.02 2.86
CA GLY A 36 18.03 -17.68 3.88
C GLY A 36 19.40 -18.10 3.34
N LYS A 37 20.06 -19.06 3.99
CA LYS A 37 21.34 -19.57 3.44
C LYS A 37 21.10 -20.24 2.08
N MET A 38 21.58 -19.60 1.02
CA MET A 38 21.67 -20.18 -0.32
C MET A 38 22.97 -20.98 -0.47
N LYS A 39 22.92 -22.09 -1.20
CA LYS A 39 24.12 -22.84 -1.58
C LYS A 39 24.68 -22.29 -2.89
N GLU A 40 25.95 -22.61 -3.16
CA GLU A 40 26.56 -22.31 -4.45
C GLU A 40 25.77 -23.00 -5.57
N GLY A 41 25.33 -22.20 -6.55
CA GLY A 41 24.51 -22.65 -7.67
C GLY A 41 23.00 -22.59 -7.45
N ASP A 42 22.52 -22.17 -6.27
CA ASP A 42 21.09 -21.95 -6.04
C ASP A 42 20.61 -20.68 -6.77
N GLU A 43 19.43 -20.77 -7.39
CA GLU A 43 18.69 -19.64 -7.94
C GLU A 43 17.38 -19.49 -7.17
N TYR A 44 17.01 -18.24 -6.86
CA TYR A 44 15.74 -17.93 -6.23
C TYR A 44 15.00 -16.85 -6.99
N GLN A 45 13.70 -17.05 -7.20
CA GLN A 45 12.85 -16.10 -7.90
C GLN A 45 11.84 -15.48 -6.94
N VAL A 46 11.82 -14.14 -6.90
CA VAL A 46 10.76 -13.37 -6.25
C VAL A 46 9.82 -12.86 -7.33
N THR A 47 8.52 -13.00 -7.12
CA THR A 47 7.50 -12.44 -8.01
C THR A 47 6.66 -11.42 -7.24
N ILE A 48 6.57 -10.20 -7.76
CA ILE A 48 5.72 -9.14 -7.21
C ILE A 48 4.52 -8.97 -8.13
N SER A 49 3.32 -9.13 -7.57
CA SER A 49 2.07 -8.92 -8.31
C SER A 49 1.55 -7.51 -8.05
N ILE A 50 1.33 -6.75 -9.12
CA ILE A 50 0.79 -5.38 -9.07
C ILE A 50 -0.57 -5.36 -9.78
N LYS A 51 -1.63 -5.01 -9.06
CA LYS A 51 -2.97 -4.81 -9.61
C LYS A 51 -3.36 -3.33 -9.53
N ARG A 52 -3.62 -2.69 -10.66
CA ARG A 52 -4.32 -1.39 -10.67
C ARG A 52 -5.81 -1.61 -10.34
N LEU A 53 -6.32 -0.93 -9.33
CA LEU A 53 -7.74 -0.98 -8.99
C LEU A 53 -8.58 -0.25 -10.04
N THR A 54 -9.82 -0.70 -10.19
CA THR A 54 -10.82 -0.03 -11.01
C THR A 54 -11.34 1.24 -10.31
N SER A 55 -11.88 2.19 -11.08
CA SER A 55 -12.49 3.40 -10.51
C SER A 55 -13.62 3.10 -9.53
N GLN A 56 -14.40 2.03 -9.78
CA GLN A 56 -15.45 1.58 -8.86
C GLN A 56 -14.85 1.08 -7.54
N GLU A 57 -13.79 0.27 -7.58
CA GLU A 57 -13.11 -0.17 -6.36
C GLU A 57 -12.54 0.99 -5.55
N ILE A 58 -12.03 2.03 -6.22
CA ILE A 58 -11.47 3.23 -5.58
C ILE A 58 -12.56 4.04 -4.85
N SER A 59 -13.78 4.09 -5.40
CA SER A 59 -14.87 4.88 -4.82
C SER A 59 -15.71 4.14 -3.79
N THR A 60 -15.80 2.80 -3.86
CA THR A 60 -16.72 2.03 -3.00
C THR A 60 -16.04 1.28 -1.87
N LYS A 61 -14.77 0.90 -2.01
CA LYS A 61 -14.07 0.17 -0.94
C LYS A 61 -13.54 1.16 0.08
N THR A 62 -13.89 0.92 1.34
CA THR A 62 -13.41 1.71 2.46
C THR A 62 -12.28 0.99 3.19
N VAL A 63 -11.35 1.78 3.73
CA VAL A 63 -10.20 1.35 4.51
C VAL A 63 -10.05 2.26 5.71
N GLU A 64 -9.33 1.81 6.71
CA GLU A 64 -9.11 2.56 7.96
C GLU A 64 -8.36 3.87 7.71
N CYS A 65 -8.73 4.91 8.48
CA CYS A 65 -8.17 6.26 8.49
C CYS A 65 -6.65 6.27 8.59
N CYS A 66 -6.14 5.36 9.40
CA CYS A 66 -4.75 5.24 9.79
C CYS A 66 -4.54 3.88 10.43
N TRP A 67 -3.28 3.44 10.44
CA TRP A 67 -2.91 2.21 11.13
C TRP A 67 -2.53 2.47 12.60
N TYR A 68 -1.79 3.53 12.87
CA TYR A 68 -1.23 3.80 14.20
C TYR A 68 -2.08 4.75 15.06
N GLY A 69 -3.37 4.88 14.74
CA GLY A 69 -4.22 5.92 15.32
C GLY A 69 -3.94 7.30 14.72
N CYS A 70 -4.95 8.16 14.72
CA CYS A 70 -4.85 9.55 14.30
C CYS A 70 -5.79 10.39 15.16
N GLU A 71 -5.61 11.71 15.13
CA GLU A 71 -6.44 12.65 15.90
C GLU A 71 -7.94 12.50 15.61
N GLU A 72 -8.33 12.11 14.39
CA GLU A 72 -9.75 11.90 14.07
C GLU A 72 -10.33 10.63 14.70
N CYS A 73 -9.45 9.67 14.97
CA CYS A 73 -9.75 8.38 15.55
C CYS A 73 -9.55 8.44 17.10
N GLU A 74 -9.14 9.60 17.65
CA GLU A 74 -9.14 9.93 19.09
C GLU A 74 -10.57 10.02 19.63
N ASP A 75 -10.82 9.48 20.83
CA ASP A 75 -12.13 9.38 21.49
C ASP A 75 -13.20 8.50 20.79
N LYS A 76 -12.81 7.68 19.80
CA LYS A 76 -13.70 6.71 19.17
C LYS A 76 -13.38 5.28 19.59
N ASP A 77 -14.42 4.47 19.70
CA ASP A 77 -14.31 3.03 19.98
C ASP A 77 -13.76 2.23 18.78
N ASP A 78 -13.68 2.85 17.59
CA ASP A 78 -13.28 2.22 16.33
C ASP A 78 -12.61 3.23 15.37
N HIS A 79 -11.93 2.70 14.35
CA HIS A 79 -11.33 3.49 13.27
C HIS A 79 -12.40 4.18 12.43
N ILE A 80 -12.09 5.39 11.93
CA ILE A 80 -12.86 5.96 10.83
C ILE A 80 -12.51 5.22 9.55
N TYR A 81 -13.49 4.97 8.71
CA TYR A 81 -13.32 4.34 7.42
C TYR A 81 -13.53 5.36 6.30
N TYR A 82 -12.57 5.44 5.37
CA TYR A 82 -12.62 6.29 4.18
C TYR A 82 -12.49 5.45 2.92
N SER A 83 -13.15 5.87 1.84
CA SER A 83 -12.85 5.35 0.52
C SER A 83 -11.44 5.75 0.09
N TYR A 84 -10.83 4.99 -0.83
CA TYR A 84 -9.54 5.38 -1.39
C TYR A 84 -9.60 6.75 -2.08
N GLN A 85 -10.75 7.09 -2.69
CA GLN A 85 -10.96 8.39 -3.30
C GLN A 85 -10.87 9.53 -2.26
N GLU A 86 -11.53 9.39 -1.11
CA GLU A 86 -11.47 10.39 -0.04
C GLU A 86 -10.05 10.57 0.51
N LEU A 87 -9.31 9.47 0.70
CA LEU A 87 -7.91 9.53 1.12
C LEU A 87 -7.01 10.21 0.09
N ILE A 88 -7.28 10.02 -1.21
CA ILE A 88 -6.58 10.72 -2.29
C ILE A 88 -6.89 12.22 -2.24
N ASP A 89 -8.16 12.60 -2.05
CA ASP A 89 -8.58 14.00 -2.08
C ASP A 89 -8.07 14.79 -0.86
N GLN A 90 -7.86 14.11 0.28
CA GLN A 90 -7.25 14.68 1.48
C GLN A 90 -5.72 14.75 1.41
N ALA A 91 -5.09 13.90 0.60
CA ALA A 91 -3.64 13.81 0.49
C ALA A 91 -3.05 14.94 -0.38
N LYS A 92 -1.86 15.41 0.01
CA LYS A 92 -1.14 16.48 -0.70
C LYS A 92 0.03 15.96 -1.54
N GLU A 93 0.58 14.80 -1.22
CA GLU A 93 1.78 14.25 -1.84
C GLU A 93 1.57 12.79 -2.27
N PHE A 94 2.18 12.44 -3.40
CA PHE A 94 2.13 11.12 -4.03
C PHE A 94 3.49 10.80 -4.68
N PRO A 95 3.88 9.52 -4.82
CA PRO A 95 3.14 8.32 -4.43
C PRO A 95 3.09 8.12 -2.91
N ARG A 96 2.05 7.44 -2.41
CA ARG A 96 1.92 7.14 -0.97
C ARG A 96 1.11 5.87 -0.70
N MET A 97 1.42 5.20 0.41
CA MET A 97 0.55 4.18 0.97
C MET A 97 -0.76 4.82 1.47
N LEU A 98 -1.88 4.19 1.12
CA LEU A 98 -3.21 4.52 1.61
C LEU A 98 -3.68 3.55 2.70
N ALA A 99 -3.42 2.25 2.52
CA ALA A 99 -3.83 1.21 3.44
C ALA A 99 -2.99 -0.06 3.27
N LYS A 100 -3.14 -1.01 4.21
CA LYS A 100 -2.60 -2.37 4.11
C LYS A 100 -3.66 -3.37 4.55
N GLU A 101 -3.67 -4.53 3.90
CA GLU A 101 -4.45 -5.71 4.27
C GLU A 101 -3.68 -6.52 5.32
N GLU A 102 -4.36 -6.98 6.38
CA GLU A 102 -3.80 -7.93 7.34
C GLU A 102 -3.74 -9.36 6.78
#